data_AF-A0A8D5ZJW3-F1
#
_entry.id   AF-A0A8D5ZJW3-F1
#
_cell.length_a   1.000
_cell.length_b   1.000
_cell.length_c   1.000
_cell.angle_alpha   90.00
_cell.angle_beta   90.00
_cell.angle_gamma   90.00
#
_symmetry.space_group_name_H-M   'P 1'
#
loop_
_entity.id
_entity.type
_entity.pdbx_description
1 polymer ?
#
loop_
_entity_poly.entity_id
_entity_poly.type
_entity_poly.pdbx_seq_one_letter_code
_entity_poly.pdbx_strand_id
1 'polypeptide(L)'
;MLSDFRIIDNRFVELLLEEYFLDNNSVVNDFFIVKVAEDERRKVYRFKVWLFRPVDNKIDGFTGYLFFYKSKIVIKLPVVKDVVIDEKLIDKVVNMYKKIYFMRKPYEQESL
;
A
#
# COMPACT_ATOMS: atom_id res chain seq x y z
N MET A 1 -17.59 -2.14 -8.79
CA MET A 1 -18.20 -2.52 -7.49
C MET A 1 -17.42 -1.75 -6.44
N LEU A 2 -18.03 -0.86 -5.65
CA LEU A 2 -17.27 -0.02 -4.70
C LEU A 2 -16.62 -0.92 -3.64
N SER A 3 -15.29 -1.05 -3.71
CA SER A 3 -14.50 -1.88 -2.80
C SER A 3 -14.69 -1.42 -1.35
N ASP A 4 -15.15 -2.32 -0.49
CA ASP A 4 -15.35 -2.04 0.93
C ASP A 4 -14.01 -2.01 1.67
N PHE A 5 -13.45 -0.80 1.82
CA PHE A 5 -12.18 -0.55 2.46
C PHE A 5 -12.22 -0.70 4.00
N ARG A 6 -13.29 -1.24 4.60
CA ARG A 6 -13.37 -1.57 6.04
C ARG A 6 -12.44 -2.70 6.48
N ILE A 7 -12.04 -3.58 5.57
CA ILE A 7 -11.21 -4.76 5.86
C ILE A 7 -9.70 -4.44 5.70
N ILE A 8 -9.35 -3.18 5.47
CA ILE A 8 -7.96 -2.78 5.25
C ILE A 8 -7.17 -2.91 6.54
N ASP A 9 -6.23 -3.84 6.50
CA ASP A 9 -5.21 -4.00 7.52
C ASP A 9 -3.84 -3.54 6.99
N ASN A 10 -2.81 -3.80 7.79
CA ASN A 10 -1.44 -3.40 7.46
C ASN A 10 -0.93 -4.05 6.18
N ARG A 11 -1.34 -5.29 5.91
CA ARG A 11 -0.86 -6.04 4.75
C ARG A 11 -1.45 -5.50 3.46
N PHE A 12 -2.70 -5.05 3.47
CA PHE A 12 -3.28 -4.35 2.33
C PHE A 12 -2.51 -3.06 2.01
N VAL A 13 -2.16 -2.28 3.04
CA VAL A 13 -1.41 -1.02 2.89
C VAL A 13 -0.02 -1.25 2.29
N GLU A 14 0.69 -2.28 2.75
CA GLU A 14 2.00 -2.67 2.20
C GLU A 14 1.90 -2.99 0.71
N LEU A 15 0.99 -3.90 0.34
CA LEU A 15 0.79 -4.29 -1.06
C LEU A 15 0.41 -3.09 -1.94
N LEU A 16 -0.42 -2.19 -1.44
CA LEU A 16 -0.81 -0.99 -2.19
C LEU A 16 0.38 -0.09 -2.48
N LEU A 17 1.20 0.18 -1.47
CA LEU A 17 2.36 1.04 -1.61
C LEU A 17 3.43 0.36 -2.49
N GLU A 18 3.62 -0.96 -2.35
CA GLU A 18 4.54 -1.73 -3.18
C GLU A 18 4.18 -1.60 -4.66
N GLU A 19 2.93 -1.91 -5.01
CA GLU A 19 2.45 -1.84 -6.39
C GLU A 19 2.48 -0.40 -6.94
N TYR A 20 2.13 0.60 -6.11
CA TYR A 20 2.21 2.00 -6.51
C TYR A 20 3.65 2.43 -6.87
N PHE A 21 4.64 2.11 -6.03
CA PHE A 21 6.01 2.54 -6.27
C PHE A 21 6.70 1.74 -7.38
N LEU A 22 6.35 0.45 -7.57
CA LEU A 22 6.79 -0.36 -8.70
C LEU A 22 6.34 0.23 -10.04
N ASP A 23 5.05 0.58 -10.17
CA ASP A 23 4.51 1.09 -11.44
C ASP A 23 4.96 2.52 -11.75
N ASN A 24 5.26 3.34 -10.73
CA ASN A 24 5.53 4.77 -10.90
C ASN A 24 7.02 5.17 -10.78
N ASN A 25 7.91 4.26 -10.38
CA ASN A 25 9.34 4.57 -10.31
C ASN A 25 10.19 3.47 -10.97
N SER A 26 10.57 3.70 -12.23
CA SER A 26 11.55 2.88 -12.96
C SER A 26 12.99 2.97 -12.43
N VAL A 27 13.22 3.75 -11.36
CA VAL A 27 14.55 4.07 -10.80
C VAL A 27 14.78 3.37 -9.44
N VAL A 28 13.74 2.76 -8.86
CA VAL A 28 13.77 2.24 -7.50
C VAL A 28 13.94 0.73 -7.56
N ASN A 29 15.16 0.26 -7.28
CA ASN A 29 15.47 -1.17 -7.24
C ASN A 29 14.95 -1.85 -5.97
N ASP A 30 14.96 -1.13 -4.84
CA ASP A 30 14.50 -1.62 -3.54
C ASP A 30 13.88 -0.46 -2.74
N PHE A 31 12.86 -0.75 -1.94
CA PHE A 31 12.34 0.19 -0.95
C PHE A 31 11.91 -0.52 0.34
N PHE A 32 12.14 0.15 1.48
CA PHE A 32 11.60 -0.29 2.77
C PHE A 32 10.48 0.65 3.20
N ILE A 33 9.32 0.08 3.52
CA ILE A 33 8.18 0.81 4.05
C ILE A 33 8.19 0.69 5.57
N VAL A 34 8.62 1.74 6.27
CA VAL A 34 8.52 1.78 7.74
C VAL A 34 7.20 2.46 8.12
N LYS A 35 6.31 1.70 8.75
CA LYS A 35 5.01 2.18 9.23
C LYS A 35 5.17 2.98 10.53
N VAL A 36 4.51 4.13 10.61
CA VAL A 36 4.18 4.76 11.89
C VAL A 36 2.66 4.85 11.93
N ALA A 37 2.03 4.10 12.83
CA ALA A 37 0.58 4.09 12.94
C ALA A 37 0.08 5.47 13.37
N GLU A 38 -1.03 5.97 12.79
CA GLU A 38 -1.84 6.96 13.49
C GLU A 38 -3.29 7.02 13.00
N ASP A 39 -4.21 6.79 13.94
CA ASP A 39 -5.67 6.93 13.82
C ASP A 39 -6.41 5.88 12.97
N GLU A 40 -6.66 4.71 13.56
CA GLU A 40 -7.51 3.65 13.01
C GLU A 40 -8.95 4.11 12.74
N ARG A 41 -9.46 5.10 13.50
CA ARG A 41 -10.82 5.63 13.28
C ARG A 41 -10.88 6.44 11.99
N ARG A 42 -9.81 7.17 11.67
CA ARG A 42 -9.70 7.99 10.44
C ARG A 42 -9.07 7.24 9.27
N LYS A 43 -8.51 6.04 9.50
CA LYS A 43 -7.78 5.23 8.51
C LYS A 43 -6.73 6.03 7.78
N VAL A 44 -5.86 6.67 8.55
CA VAL A 44 -4.68 7.36 8.04
C VAL A 44 -3.47 6.47 8.33
N TYR A 45 -2.60 6.30 7.35
CA TYR A 45 -1.39 5.50 7.52
C TYR A 45 -0.19 6.34 7.11
N ARG A 46 0.68 6.64 8.08
CA ARG A 46 1.96 7.27 7.80
C ARG A 46 2.96 6.19 7.41
N PHE A 47 3.67 6.42 6.32
CA PHE A 47 4.68 5.51 5.80
C PHE A 47 5.98 6.26 5.48
N LYS A 48 7.10 5.58 5.59
CA LYS A 48 8.41 6.08 5.16
C LYS A 48 8.94 5.17 4.07
N VAL A 49 9.34 5.74 2.93
CA VAL A 49 9.96 5.05 1.80
C VAL A 49 11.44 5.43 1.77
N TRP A 50 12.29 4.44 1.53
CA TRP A 50 13.70 4.62 1.22
C TRP A 50 13.94 4.22 -0.23
N LEU A 51 14.55 5.10 -1.03
CA LEU A 51 14.87 4.90 -2.43
C LEU A 51 16.38 4.63 -2.53
N PHE A 52 16.74 3.46 -3.02
CA PHE A 52 18.13 3.09 -3.28
C PHE A 52 18.46 3.34 -4.74
N ARG A 53 19.36 4.29 -5.02
CA ARG A 53 19.85 4.53 -6.37
C ARG A 53 21.18 3.79 -6.56
N PRO A 54 21.27 2.85 -7.52
CA PRO A 54 22.49 2.05 -7.71
C PRO A 54 23.68 2.85 -8.25
N VAL A 55 23.44 4.06 -8.76
CA VAL A 55 24.46 4.84 -9.50
C VAL A 55 25.37 5.65 -8.55
N ASP A 56 24.92 5.95 -7.34
CA ASP A 56 25.56 6.94 -6.48
C ASP A 56 25.64 6.58 -4.99
N ASN A 57 25.32 5.33 -4.59
CA ASN A 57 25.36 4.83 -3.19
C ASN A 57 24.57 5.70 -2.18
N LYS A 58 23.67 6.56 -2.66
CA LYS A 58 22.83 7.42 -1.83
C LYS A 58 21.51 6.71 -1.53
N ILE A 59 21.13 6.79 -0.27
CA ILE A 59 19.82 6.35 0.21
C ILE A 59 19.01 7.62 0.47
N ASP A 60 18.05 7.89 -0.40
CA ASP A 60 17.09 8.97 -0.17
C ASP A 60 15.89 8.42 0.58
N GLY A 61 15.39 9.15 1.57
CA GLY A 61 14.23 8.73 2.36
C GLY A 61 13.19 9.83 2.42
N PHE A 62 11.92 9.48 2.26
CA PHE A 62 10.83 10.44 2.43
C PHE A 62 9.66 9.83 3.22
N THR A 63 8.88 10.69 3.86
CA THR A 63 7.68 10.29 4.62
C THR A 63 6.43 10.73 3.89
N GLY A 64 5.48 9.83 3.68
CA GLY A 64 4.17 10.11 3.10
C GLY A 64 3.02 9.68 4.00
N TYR A 65 1.81 10.02 3.58
CA TYR A 65 0.56 9.65 4.24
C TYR A 65 -0.39 9.00 3.24
N LEU A 66 -1.09 7.97 3.68
CA LEU A 66 -2.12 7.28 2.92
C LEU A 66 -3.46 7.49 3.61
N PHE A 67 -4.44 7.97 2.86
CA PHE A 67 -5.77 8.29 3.35
C PHE A 67 -6.81 7.39 2.67
N PHE A 68 -7.61 6.70 3.48
CA PHE A 68 -8.72 5.90 3.00
C PHE A 68 -10.04 6.63 3.19
N TYR A 69 -10.59 7.12 2.08
CA TYR A 69 -11.95 7.65 2.04
C TYR A 69 -12.92 6.53 1.64
N LYS A 70 -14.22 6.78 1.80
CA LYS A 70 -15.27 5.81 1.45
C LYS A 70 -15.21 5.34 -0.01
N SER A 71 -14.76 6.19 -0.93
CA SER A 71 -14.78 5.94 -2.38
C SER A 71 -13.44 6.11 -3.08
N LYS A 72 -12.37 6.48 -2.37
CA LYS A 72 -11.05 6.71 -2.97
C LYS A 72 -9.93 6.53 -1.96
N ILE A 73 -8.75 6.24 -2.48
CA ILE A 73 -7.51 6.19 -1.71
C ILE A 73 -6.61 7.32 -2.22
N VAL A 74 -6.00 8.06 -1.29
CA VAL A 74 -5.14 9.19 -1.61
C VAL A 74 -3.77 9.01 -0.96
N ILE A 75 -2.71 9.15 -1.74
CA ILE A 75 -1.33 9.25 -1.25
C ILE A 75 -0.92 10.72 -1.23
N LYS A 76 -0.43 11.18 -0.08
CA LYS A 76 0.21 12.48 0.09
C LYS A 76 1.70 12.28 0.25
N LEU A 77 2.46 12.67 -0.76
CA LEU A 77 3.91 12.66 -0.77
C LEU A 77 4.45 14.03 -0.32
N PRO A 78 5.67 14.10 0.24
CA PRO A 78 6.28 15.38 0.55
C PRO A 78 6.61 16.12 -0.76
N VAL A 79 6.32 17.42 -0.80
CA VAL A 79 6.61 18.33 -1.92
C VAL A 79 5.77 18.10 -3.19
N VAL A 80 4.90 17.09 -3.24
CA VAL A 80 3.98 16.81 -4.37
C VAL A 80 2.52 17.05 -3.93
N LYS A 81 1.63 17.41 -4.87
CA LYS A 81 0.17 17.44 -4.63
C LYS A 81 -0.36 16.04 -4.29
N ASP A 82 -1.53 16.00 -3.64
CA ASP A 82 -2.25 14.77 -3.34
C ASP A 82 -2.48 13.92 -4.61
N VAL A 83 -2.10 12.65 -4.56
CA VAL A 83 -2.27 11.68 -5.65
C VAL A 83 -3.45 10.79 -5.35
N VAL A 84 -4.44 10.79 -6.24
CA VAL A 84 -5.56 9.83 -6.19
C VAL A 84 -5.11 8.53 -6.85
N ILE A 85 -5.28 7.41 -6.15
CA ILE A 85 -4.92 6.09 -6.66
C ILE A 85 -5.99 5.61 -7.64
N ASP A 86 -5.54 5.14 -8.81
CA ASP A 86 -6.43 4.59 -9.85
C ASP A 86 -7.17 3.34 -9.37
N GLU A 87 -8.44 3.21 -9.75
CA GLU A 87 -9.29 2.06 -9.42
C GLU A 87 -8.69 0.74 -9.89
N LYS A 88 -7.98 0.72 -11.04
CA LYS A 88 -7.34 -0.50 -11.54
C LYS A 88 -6.25 -1.01 -10.61
N LEU A 89 -5.43 -0.10 -10.06
CA LEU A 89 -4.38 -0.44 -9.10
C LEU A 89 -5.01 -0.94 -7.79
N ILE A 90 -6.11 -0.31 -7.35
CA ILE A 90 -6.88 -0.75 -6.19
C ILE A 90 -7.40 -2.18 -6.39
N ASP A 91 -8.03 -2.46 -7.52
CA ASP A 91 -8.60 -3.77 -7.83
C ASP A 91 -7.52 -4.86 -7.91
N LYS A 92 -6.35 -4.54 -8.47
CA LYS A 92 -5.18 -5.43 -8.48
C LYS A 92 -4.77 -5.82 -7.06
N VAL A 93 -4.61 -4.82 -6.18
CA VAL A 93 -4.20 -5.02 -4.79
C VAL A 93 -5.27 -5.76 -3.99
N VAL A 94 -6.55 -5.45 -4.18
CA VAL A 94 -7.66 -6.19 -3.55
C VAL A 94 -7.62 -7.67 -3.94
N ASN A 95 -7.35 -7.98 -5.21
CA ASN A 95 -7.26 -9.37 -5.66
C ASN A 95 -6.03 -10.10 -5.08
N MET A 96 -4.87 -9.42 -5.00
CA MET A 96 -3.67 -9.98 -4.34
C MET A 96 -3.92 -10.23 -2.85
N TYR A 97 -4.51 -9.25 -2.16
CA TYR A 97 -4.84 -9.34 -0.75
C TYR A 97 -5.81 -10.51 -0.49
N LYS A 98 -6.91 -10.60 -1.26
CA LYS A 98 -7.83 -11.74 -1.17
C LYS A 98 -7.10 -13.08 -1.37
N LYS A 99 -6.26 -13.20 -2.39
CA LYS A 99 -5.49 -14.44 -2.64
C LYS A 99 -4.66 -14.85 -1.42
N ILE A 100 -3.94 -13.92 -0.80
CA ILE A 100 -3.10 -14.22 0.38
C ILE A 100 -3.94 -14.72 1.56
N TYR A 101 -5.08 -14.08 1.85
CA TYR A 101 -5.91 -14.44 3.00
C TYR A 101 -6.79 -15.67 2.74
N PHE A 102 -7.26 -15.89 1.51
CA PHE A 102 -8.02 -17.08 1.13
C PHE A 102 -7.12 -18.32 0.91
N MET A 103 -5.87 -18.16 0.45
CA MET A 103 -4.90 -19.26 0.41
C MET A 103 -4.47 -19.77 1.78
N ARG A 104 -4.77 -19.04 2.87
CA ARG A 104 -4.57 -19.53 4.24
C ARG A 104 -5.73 -20.39 4.76
N LYS A 105 -6.81 -20.55 4.00
CA LYS A 105 -7.99 -21.38 4.34
C LYS A 105 -8.17 -22.73 3.61
N PRO A 106 -7.17 -23.43 3.05
CA PRO A 106 -7.40 -24.79 2.55
C PRO A 106 -7.62 -25.81 3.68
N TYR A 107 -7.21 -25.52 4.92
CA TYR A 107 -7.15 -26.51 6.01
C TYR A 107 -8.33 -26.51 6.99
N GLU A 108 -9.39 -25.73 6.75
CA GLU A 108 -10.62 -25.79 7.59
C GLU A 108 -11.75 -26.62 6.94
N GLN A 109 -11.47 -27.41 5.90
CA GLN A 109 -12.46 -28.25 5.21
C GLN A 109 -12.32 -29.77 5.41
N GLU A 110 -11.43 -30.24 6.30
CA GLU A 110 -11.36 -31.67 6.68
C GLU A 110 -11.92 -31.93 8.08
N SER A 111 -13.07 -31.34 8.40
CA SER A 111 -13.78 -31.63 9.65
C SER A 111 -15.30 -31.59 9.47
N LEU A 112 -15.81 -32.38 8.53
CA LEU A 112 -17.19 -32.86 8.52
C LEU A 112 -17.25 -34.29 8.00
#